data_AF-A0A069QFT0-F1
#
_entry.id   AF-A0A069QFT0-F1
#
_cell.length_a   1.000
_cell.length_b   1.000
_cell.length_c   1.000
_cell.angle_alpha   90.00
_cell.angle_beta   90.00
_cell.angle_gamma   90.00
#
_symmetry.space_group_name_H-M   'P 1'
#
loop_
_entity.id
_entity.type
_entity.pdbx_description
1 polymer ?
#
loop_
_entity_poly.entity_id
_entity_poly.type
_entity_poly.pdbx_seq_one_letter_code
_entity_poly.pdbx_strand_id
1 'polypeptide(L)'
;MTGKQINEMKKLLFLAIMSLALFSCSKSNDDEDKDAYRPEVVEMLKVLEGKWQGEGGASDEVLTFTPFGKQKWIDGAAGGVMWFHGNATREFVYIDNTPQKWNMYFNVDPKEKKIGMNETTPDGKYSIVTTKEYSYKIIDNNTIELHDKSLSWMHVYKYHRIR
;
A
#
# COMPACT_ATOMS: atom_id res chain seq x y z
N MET A 1 49.32 9.75 17.25
CA MET A 1 48.75 10.70 16.27
C MET A 1 48.91 12.11 16.82
N THR A 2 49.48 13.04 16.06
CA THR A 2 49.72 14.42 16.50
C THR A 2 48.45 15.26 16.34
N GLY A 3 48.25 16.27 17.22
CA GLY A 3 47.04 17.10 17.26
C GLY A 3 46.67 17.81 15.95
N LYS A 4 47.64 17.96 15.03
CA LYS A 4 47.42 18.51 13.69
C LYS A 4 46.54 17.60 12.81
N GLN A 5 46.68 16.27 12.92
CA GLN A 5 45.87 15.32 12.14
C GLN A 5 44.42 15.20 12.63
N ILE A 6 44.19 15.43 13.93
CA ILE A 6 42.83 15.41 14.51
C ILE A 6 42.01 16.62 14.01
N ASN A 7 42.65 17.79 13.82
CA ASN A 7 41.97 18.97 13.29
C ASN A 7 41.65 18.86 11.79
N GLU A 8 42.50 18.24 10.99
CA GLU A 8 42.24 18.03 9.56
C GLU A 8 41.11 16.99 9.32
N MET A 9 41.06 15.91 10.12
CA MET A 9 39.92 14.97 10.05
C MET A 9 38.61 15.60 10.51
N LYS A 10 38.62 16.49 11.51
CA LYS A 10 37.41 17.22 11.96
C LYS A 10 36.88 18.17 10.88
N LYS A 11 37.76 18.85 10.13
CA LYS A 11 37.37 19.70 9.00
C LYS A 11 36.74 18.89 7.86
N LEU A 12 37.31 17.72 7.55
CA LEU A 12 36.77 16.79 6.55
C LEU A 12 35.39 16.24 6.95
N LEU A 13 35.20 15.92 8.24
CA LEU A 13 33.91 15.47 8.76
C LEU A 13 32.84 16.57 8.68
N PHE A 14 33.21 17.83 8.95
CA PHE A 14 32.30 18.97 8.81
C PHE A 14 31.92 19.28 7.36
N LEU A 15 32.84 19.13 6.40
CA LEU A 15 32.52 19.31 4.98
C LEU A 15 31.58 18.21 4.45
N ALA A 16 31.74 16.97 4.92
CA ALA A 16 30.89 15.84 4.52
C ALA A 16 29.46 15.97 5.04
N ILE A 17 29.26 16.51 6.26
CA ILE A 17 27.92 16.69 6.82
C ILE A 17 27.18 17.85 6.12
N MET A 18 27.90 18.87 5.67
CA MET A 18 27.31 20.02 4.98
C MET A 18 26.85 19.70 3.54
N SER A 19 27.39 18.65 2.92
CA SER A 19 26.98 18.20 1.57
C SER A 19 25.69 17.38 1.56
N LEU A 20 25.26 16.81 2.70
CA LEU A 20 23.96 16.14 2.80
C LEU A 20 22.76 17.10 2.91
N ALA A 21 23.00 18.38 3.20
CA ALA A 21 21.95 19.40 3.34
C ALA A 21 21.48 20.00 1.99
N LEU A 22 22.12 19.64 0.87
CA LEU A 22 21.74 20.13 -0.47
C LEU A 22 20.74 19.23 -1.21
N PHE A 23 20.30 18.11 -0.62
CA PHE A 23 19.06 17.43 -1.05
C PHE A 23 17.83 18.11 -0.44
N SER A 24 17.81 19.44 -0.54
CA SER A 24 16.60 20.24 -0.43
C SER A 24 15.73 19.89 -1.63
N CYS A 25 14.56 19.32 -1.35
CA CYS A 25 13.36 19.31 -2.19
C CYS A 25 13.58 19.73 -3.64
N SER A 26 14.03 18.80 -4.48
CA SER A 26 13.74 18.91 -5.90
C SER A 26 12.23 18.76 -6.02
N LYS A 27 11.52 19.89 -6.02
CA LYS A 27 10.16 19.98 -6.53
C LYS A 27 10.31 19.70 -8.02
N SER A 28 10.27 18.43 -8.41
CA SER A 28 10.20 18.06 -9.81
C SER A 28 8.92 18.68 -10.34
N ASN A 29 9.07 19.53 -11.35
CA ASN A 29 7.98 20.09 -12.12
C ASN A 29 7.41 19.02 -13.05
N ASP A 30 6.96 17.90 -12.48
CA ASP A 30 6.10 16.97 -13.18
C ASP A 30 4.67 17.40 -12.92
N ASP A 31 4.24 18.42 -13.66
CA ASP A 31 2.83 18.53 -14.07
C ASP A 31 2.52 17.45 -15.14
N GLU A 32 3.01 16.21 -14.93
CA GLU A 32 2.39 15.03 -15.51
C GLU A 32 1.01 14.93 -14.87
N ASP A 33 -0.01 14.87 -15.71
CA ASP A 33 -1.43 14.78 -15.38
C ASP A 33 -1.66 14.20 -13.97
N LYS A 34 -1.98 15.07 -13.00
CA LYS A 34 -2.06 14.72 -11.56
C LYS A 34 -3.10 13.64 -11.27
N ASP A 35 -3.94 13.34 -12.26
CA ASP A 35 -5.00 12.35 -12.21
C ASP A 35 -4.62 11.02 -12.89
N ALA A 36 -3.54 10.98 -13.68
CA ALA A 36 -3.08 9.79 -14.38
C ALA A 36 -2.19 8.91 -13.48
N TYR A 37 -2.46 7.61 -13.50
CA TYR A 37 -1.62 6.64 -12.80
C TYR A 37 -0.25 6.53 -13.47
N ARG A 38 0.79 6.38 -12.65
CA ARG A 38 2.12 5.97 -13.13
C ARG A 38 2.02 4.59 -13.81
N PRO A 39 2.83 4.29 -14.84
CA PRO A 39 2.71 3.04 -15.61
C PRO A 39 2.74 1.76 -14.75
N GLU A 40 3.61 1.70 -13.74
CA GLU A 40 3.72 0.54 -12.86
C GLU A 40 2.49 0.37 -11.95
N VAL A 41 1.78 1.46 -11.64
CA VAL A 41 0.48 1.39 -10.94
C VAL A 41 -0.57 0.81 -11.89
N VAL A 42 -0.61 1.24 -13.15
CA VAL A 42 -1.55 0.70 -14.15
C VAL A 42 -1.37 -0.80 -14.33
N GLU A 43 -0.13 -1.27 -14.46
CA GLU A 43 0.16 -2.71 -14.57
C GLU A 43 -0.30 -3.48 -13.33
N MET A 44 -0.02 -2.95 -12.14
CA MET A 44 -0.47 -3.57 -10.90
C MET A 44 -2.01 -3.60 -10.78
N LEU A 45 -2.70 -2.55 -11.19
CA LEU A 45 -4.16 -2.51 -11.17
C LEU A 45 -4.79 -3.53 -12.12
N LYS A 46 -4.20 -3.73 -13.31
CA LYS A 46 -4.60 -4.81 -14.23
C LYS A 46 -4.40 -6.19 -13.63
N VAL A 47 -3.31 -6.40 -12.88
CA VAL A 47 -3.11 -7.64 -12.14
C VAL A 47 -4.18 -7.77 -11.07
N LEU A 48 -4.39 -6.78 -10.20
CA LEU A 48 -5.32 -6.93 -9.07
C LEU A 48 -6.79 -7.02 -9.43
N GLU A 49 -7.23 -6.38 -10.52
CA GLU A 49 -8.65 -6.30 -10.89
C GLU A 49 -9.32 -7.67 -10.89
N GLY A 50 -10.40 -7.82 -10.13
CA GLY A 50 -11.14 -9.08 -10.01
C GLY A 50 -11.15 -9.66 -8.59
N LYS A 51 -11.47 -10.95 -8.49
CA LYS A 51 -11.68 -11.67 -7.22
C LYS A 51 -10.55 -12.65 -6.94
N TRP A 52 -10.20 -12.77 -5.67
CA TRP A 52 -9.04 -13.51 -5.17
C TRP A 52 -9.43 -14.29 -3.92
N GLN A 53 -9.30 -15.62 -3.96
CA GLN A 53 -9.56 -16.52 -2.84
C GLN A 53 -8.24 -16.86 -2.15
N GLY A 54 -8.13 -16.58 -0.86
CA GLY A 54 -7.00 -16.98 -0.03
C GLY A 54 -7.03 -18.49 0.28
N GLU A 55 -5.88 -19.14 0.21
CA GLU A 55 -5.66 -20.54 0.59
C GLU A 55 -4.90 -20.66 1.92
N GLY A 56 -5.27 -21.63 2.75
CA GLY A 56 -4.47 -22.08 3.89
C GLY A 56 -4.52 -21.21 5.15
N GLY A 57 -5.49 -20.28 5.24
CA GLY A 57 -5.74 -19.47 6.44
C GLY A 57 -6.74 -20.09 7.43
N ALA A 58 -6.91 -19.44 8.59
CA ALA A 58 -7.93 -19.80 9.58
C ALA A 58 -9.38 -19.50 9.11
N SER A 59 -9.53 -18.72 8.04
CA SER A 59 -10.80 -18.48 7.36
C SER A 59 -10.60 -18.28 5.86
N ASP A 60 -11.60 -18.70 5.09
CA ASP A 60 -11.65 -18.53 3.64
C ASP A 60 -11.90 -17.06 3.30
N GLU A 61 -10.83 -16.28 3.18
CA GLU A 61 -10.91 -14.88 2.80
C GLU A 61 -11.04 -14.72 1.28
N VAL A 62 -12.00 -13.90 0.85
CA VAL A 62 -12.12 -13.44 -0.54
C VAL A 62 -11.88 -11.94 -0.60
N LEU A 63 -10.91 -11.53 -1.42
CA LEU A 63 -10.64 -10.15 -1.76
C LEU A 63 -11.16 -9.85 -3.17
N THR A 64 -11.90 -8.76 -3.33
CA THR A 64 -12.28 -8.23 -4.65
C THR A 64 -11.68 -6.86 -4.81
N PHE A 65 -11.06 -6.58 -5.95
CA PHE A 65 -10.53 -5.26 -6.30
C PHE A 65 -11.19 -4.72 -7.56
N THR A 66 -11.68 -3.47 -7.50
CA THR A 66 -12.30 -2.76 -8.62
C THR A 66 -11.65 -1.38 -8.77
N PRO A 67 -10.66 -1.22 -9.66
CA PRO A 67 -10.00 0.05 -9.91
C PRO A 67 -10.97 1.17 -10.35
N PHE A 68 -10.66 2.43 -10.01
CA PHE A 68 -11.49 3.59 -10.37
C PHE A 68 -11.30 4.10 -11.81
N GLY A 69 -10.32 3.57 -12.54
CA GLY A 69 -9.87 4.09 -13.83
C GLY A 69 -9.01 5.36 -13.74
N LYS A 70 -9.17 6.16 -12.68
CA LYS A 70 -8.29 7.29 -12.31
C LYS A 70 -8.20 7.45 -10.80
N GLN A 71 -7.11 8.04 -10.31
CA GLN A 71 -6.91 8.25 -8.88
C GLN A 71 -8.02 9.13 -8.29
N LYS A 72 -8.46 8.83 -7.07
CA LYS A 72 -9.45 9.66 -6.35
C LYS A 72 -8.93 10.08 -4.99
N TRP A 73 -9.10 11.36 -4.67
CA TRP A 73 -8.94 11.88 -3.31
C TRP A 73 -10.25 11.66 -2.56
N ILE A 74 -10.18 11.06 -1.38
CA ILE A 74 -11.33 10.75 -0.54
C ILE A 74 -11.07 11.29 0.85
N ASP A 75 -12.07 11.94 1.43
CA ASP A 75 -12.00 12.48 2.79
C ASP A 75 -12.12 11.37 3.85
N GLY A 76 -11.42 11.56 4.96
CA GLY A 76 -11.44 10.65 6.10
C GLY A 76 -12.59 10.95 7.05
N ALA A 77 -13.18 9.91 7.64
CA ALA A 77 -14.24 10.05 8.64
C ALA A 77 -13.78 10.81 9.90
N ALA A 78 -12.50 10.68 10.25
CA ALA A 78 -11.86 11.40 11.36
C ALA A 78 -11.08 12.66 10.89
N GLY A 79 -11.28 13.10 9.64
CA GLY A 79 -10.51 14.15 8.99
C GLY A 79 -9.31 13.63 8.19
N GLY A 80 -8.70 14.53 7.42
CA GLY A 80 -7.64 14.21 6.46
C GLY A 80 -8.18 13.77 5.10
N VAL A 81 -7.29 13.72 4.11
CA VAL A 81 -7.60 13.29 2.74
C VAL A 81 -6.52 12.32 2.28
N MET A 82 -6.92 11.24 1.62
CA MET A 82 -6.01 10.23 1.07
C MET A 82 -6.38 9.92 -0.37
N TRP A 83 -5.40 9.49 -1.16
CA TRP A 83 -5.62 9.02 -2.52
C TRP A 83 -5.86 7.51 -2.55
N PHE A 84 -6.82 7.09 -3.37
CA PHE A 84 -7.17 5.69 -3.57
C PHE A 84 -7.21 5.34 -5.06
N HIS A 85 -6.93 4.08 -5.35
CA HIS A 85 -6.88 3.51 -6.69
C HIS A 85 -8.15 2.74 -7.07
N GLY A 86 -8.98 2.37 -6.09
CA GLY A 86 -10.24 1.70 -6.36
C GLY A 86 -11.04 1.32 -5.12
N ASN A 87 -12.15 0.63 -5.37
CA ASN A 87 -12.91 -0.06 -4.33
C ASN A 87 -12.35 -1.46 -4.11
N ALA A 88 -12.48 -1.95 -2.89
CA ALA A 88 -12.21 -3.34 -2.55
C ALA A 88 -13.31 -3.90 -1.65
N THR A 89 -13.49 -5.21 -1.67
CA THR A 89 -14.27 -5.91 -0.65
C THR A 89 -13.43 -7.00 -0.03
N ARG A 90 -13.54 -7.15 1.30
CA ARG A 90 -12.94 -8.24 2.06
C ARG A 90 -14.06 -9.06 2.68
N GLU A 91 -14.24 -10.27 2.19
CA GLU A 91 -15.21 -11.25 2.70
C GLU A 91 -14.44 -12.32 3.46
N PHE A 92 -14.89 -12.67 4.67
CA PHE A 92 -14.22 -13.64 5.53
C PHE A 92 -15.19 -14.16 6.59
N VAL A 93 -14.78 -15.17 7.33
CA VAL A 93 -15.57 -15.76 8.41
C VAL A 93 -14.79 -15.67 9.73
N TYR A 94 -15.45 -15.26 10.82
CA TYR A 94 -14.86 -15.30 12.16
C TYR A 94 -14.83 -16.74 12.72
N ILE A 95 -14.09 -16.97 13.81
CA ILE A 95 -13.96 -18.29 14.45
C ILE A 95 -15.33 -18.86 14.89
N ASP A 96 -16.30 -18.00 15.18
CA ASP A 96 -17.68 -18.37 15.55
C ASP A 96 -18.58 -18.69 14.32
N ASN A 97 -17.98 -18.78 13.13
CA ASN A 97 -18.66 -18.94 11.84
C ASN A 97 -19.52 -17.75 11.41
N THR A 98 -19.38 -16.58 12.04
CA THR A 98 -20.08 -15.37 11.60
C THR A 98 -19.45 -14.83 10.31
N PRO A 99 -20.18 -14.76 9.18
CA PRO A 99 -19.67 -14.19 7.95
C PRO A 99 -19.55 -12.66 8.07
N GLN A 100 -18.52 -12.12 7.45
CA GLN A 100 -18.22 -10.70 7.42
C GLN A 100 -17.95 -10.24 5.99
N LYS A 101 -18.35 -9.01 5.71
CA LYS A 101 -18.04 -8.33 4.46
C LYS A 101 -17.72 -6.88 4.76
N TRP A 102 -16.49 -6.48 4.49
CA TRP A 102 -16.04 -5.11 4.63
C TRP A 102 -15.93 -4.47 3.24
N ASN A 103 -16.61 -3.35 3.05
CA ASN A 103 -16.42 -2.50 1.88
C ASN A 103 -15.27 -1.55 2.17
N MET A 104 -14.34 -1.44 1.25
CA MET A 104 -13.09 -0.72 1.48
C MET A 104 -12.70 0.10 0.26
N TYR A 105 -11.89 1.11 0.45
CA TYR A 105 -11.04 1.66 -0.60
C TYR A 105 -9.67 1.01 -0.54
N PHE A 106 -8.99 0.92 -1.67
CA PHE A 106 -7.61 0.43 -1.73
C PHE A 106 -6.69 1.36 -2.50
N ASN A 107 -5.41 1.33 -2.13
CA ASN A 107 -4.33 1.99 -2.83
C ASN A 107 -3.15 1.01 -2.97
N VAL A 108 -2.30 1.22 -3.98
CA VAL A 108 -1.13 0.36 -4.22
C VAL A 108 0.14 1.20 -4.29
N ASP A 109 1.22 0.66 -3.76
CA ASP A 109 2.57 1.18 -3.95
C ASP A 109 3.43 0.07 -4.58
N PRO A 110 3.60 0.06 -5.91
CA PRO A 110 4.39 -0.97 -6.57
C PRO A 110 5.88 -0.94 -6.25
N LYS A 111 6.42 0.23 -5.88
CA LYS A 111 7.82 0.39 -5.51
C LYS A 111 8.10 -0.29 -4.18
N GLU A 112 7.23 -0.06 -3.21
CA GLU A 112 7.31 -0.67 -1.87
C GLU A 112 6.67 -2.06 -1.80
N LYS A 113 6.04 -2.50 -2.90
CA LYS A 113 5.24 -3.73 -3.02
C LYS A 113 4.16 -3.83 -1.94
N LYS A 114 3.35 -2.78 -1.82
CA LYS A 114 2.27 -2.69 -0.82
C LYS A 114 0.89 -2.50 -1.42
N ILE A 115 -0.11 -3.02 -0.72
CA ILE A 115 -1.54 -2.73 -0.91
C ILE A 115 -2.07 -2.24 0.43
N GLY A 116 -2.60 -1.03 0.47
CA GLY A 116 -3.32 -0.48 1.61
C GLY A 116 -4.82 -0.56 1.38
N MET A 117 -5.59 -0.82 2.43
CA MET A 117 -7.05 -0.84 2.40
C MET A 117 -7.63 -0.16 3.64
N ASN A 118 -8.68 0.63 3.43
CA ASN A 118 -9.39 1.35 4.47
C ASN A 118 -10.89 1.12 4.31
N GLU A 119 -11.59 0.77 5.39
CA GLU A 119 -13.04 0.58 5.35
C GLU A 119 -13.76 1.86 4.90
N THR A 120 -14.80 1.69 4.10
CA THR A 120 -15.68 2.76 3.63
C THR A 120 -16.83 2.95 4.60
N THR A 121 -17.09 4.19 4.99
CA THR A 121 -18.25 4.56 5.81
C THR A 121 -19.50 4.77 4.94
N PRO A 122 -20.73 4.75 5.51
CA PRO A 122 -21.96 4.95 4.73
C PRO A 122 -22.04 6.28 3.96
N ASP A 123 -21.33 7.32 4.39
CA ASP A 123 -21.23 8.62 3.71
C ASP A 123 -20.10 8.68 2.66
N GLY A 124 -19.46 7.56 2.34
CA GLY A 124 -18.44 7.45 1.29
C GLY A 124 -17.06 7.95 1.71
N LYS A 125 -16.80 8.12 3.00
CA LYS A 125 -15.47 8.45 3.54
C LYS A 125 -14.67 7.19 3.85
N TYR A 126 -13.37 7.35 4.04
CA TYR A 126 -12.53 6.25 4.51
C TYR A 126 -12.36 6.29 6.04
N SER A 127 -12.26 5.12 6.65
CA SER A 127 -11.94 4.91 8.06
C SER A 127 -10.45 4.63 8.23
N ILE A 128 -9.84 5.24 9.25
CA ILE A 128 -8.47 4.91 9.70
C ILE A 128 -8.44 3.84 10.78
N VAL A 129 -9.60 3.41 11.27
CA VAL A 129 -9.72 2.43 12.37
C VAL A 129 -9.66 1.02 11.82
N THR A 130 -10.43 0.75 10.76
CA THR A 130 -10.49 -0.57 10.12
C THR A 130 -9.63 -0.56 8.87
N THR A 131 -8.40 -1.05 8.99
CA THR A 131 -7.41 -1.03 7.90
C THR A 131 -6.80 -2.40 7.66
N LYS A 132 -6.30 -2.60 6.43
CA LYS A 132 -5.41 -3.70 6.07
C LYS A 132 -4.22 -3.17 5.30
N GLU A 133 -3.05 -3.71 5.59
CA GLU A 133 -1.84 -3.50 4.80
C GLU A 133 -1.26 -4.86 4.43
N TYR A 134 -1.11 -5.10 3.14
CA TYR A 134 -0.43 -6.26 2.61
C TYR A 134 0.88 -5.84 1.96
N SER A 135 1.98 -6.53 2.27
CA SER A 135 3.05 -6.64 1.27
C SER A 135 2.72 -7.78 0.31
N TYR A 136 3.05 -7.61 -0.96
CA TYR A 136 2.68 -8.57 -1.98
C TYR A 136 3.87 -9.08 -2.79
N LYS A 137 3.71 -10.29 -3.33
CA LYS A 137 4.55 -10.86 -4.37
C LYS A 137 3.65 -11.48 -5.43
N ILE A 138 3.76 -10.98 -6.66
CA ILE A 138 3.08 -11.58 -7.81
C ILE A 138 3.85 -12.86 -8.17
N ILE A 139 3.17 -14.00 -8.15
CA ILE A 139 3.74 -15.28 -8.56
C ILE A 139 3.47 -15.49 -10.06
N ASP A 140 2.22 -15.26 -10.46
CA ASP A 140 1.76 -15.28 -11.85
C ASP A 140 0.45 -14.48 -12.00
N ASN A 141 -0.17 -14.47 -13.18
CA ASN A 141 -1.39 -13.69 -13.46
C ASN A 141 -2.63 -14.10 -12.65
N ASN A 142 -2.62 -15.30 -12.08
CA ASN A 142 -3.71 -15.90 -11.32
C ASN A 142 -3.33 -16.21 -9.88
N THR A 143 -2.10 -15.91 -9.45
CA THR A 143 -1.62 -16.18 -8.10
C THR A 143 -0.83 -15.00 -7.56
N ILE A 144 -1.32 -14.44 -6.45
CA ILE A 144 -0.60 -13.45 -5.65
C ILE A 144 -0.34 -14.01 -4.26
N GLU A 145 0.83 -13.73 -3.71
CA GLU A 145 1.14 -14.02 -2.31
C GLU A 145 1.02 -12.71 -1.53
N LEU A 146 0.19 -12.70 -0.50
CA LEU A 146 -0.02 -11.54 0.37
C LEU A 146 0.44 -11.86 1.78
N HIS A 147 1.19 -10.94 2.36
CA HIS A 147 1.58 -10.95 3.76
C HIS A 147 0.79 -9.87 4.51
N ASP A 148 -0.15 -10.30 5.36
CA ASP A 148 -0.96 -9.40 6.20
C ASP A 148 -0.12 -8.82 7.34
N LYS A 149 0.25 -7.54 7.21
CA LYS A 149 1.03 -6.83 8.22
C LYS A 149 0.20 -6.34 9.40
N SER A 150 -1.13 -6.40 9.32
CA SER A 150 -2.02 -5.91 10.38
C SER A 150 -2.18 -6.91 11.54
N LEU A 151 -1.86 -8.19 11.33
CA LEU A 151 -2.10 -9.25 12.31
C LEU A 151 -0.79 -9.82 12.90
N SER A 152 0.21 -10.15 12.07
CA SER A 152 1.50 -10.70 12.51
C SER A 152 2.46 -10.90 11.32
N TRP A 153 3.76 -10.96 11.61
CA TRP A 153 4.82 -11.28 10.66
C TRP A 153 4.71 -12.69 10.02
N MET A 154 3.85 -13.57 10.53
CA MET A 154 3.73 -14.97 10.09
C MET A 154 2.58 -15.24 9.10
N HIS A 155 1.73 -14.26 8.80
CA HIS A 155 0.52 -14.47 7.99
C HIS A 155 0.76 -14.20 6.50
N VAL A 156 1.47 -15.13 5.86
CA VAL A 156 1.69 -15.14 4.41
C VAL A 156 0.77 -16.19 3.78
N TYR A 157 -0.12 -15.76 2.89
CA TYR A 157 -1.06 -16.64 2.20
C TYR A 157 -1.00 -16.43 0.70
N LYS A 158 -1.27 -17.50 -0.04
CA LYS A 158 -1.50 -17.43 -1.48
C LYS A 158 -2.96 -17.13 -1.73
N TYR A 159 -3.20 -16.28 -2.72
CA TYR A 159 -4.52 -15.96 -3.21
C TYR A 159 -4.58 -16.31 -4.68
N HIS A 160 -5.62 -17.04 -5.04
CA HIS A 160 -5.87 -17.47 -6.40
C HIS A 160 -7.04 -16.70 -7.00
N ARG A 161 -6.87 -16.28 -8.25
CA ARG A 161 -7.94 -15.60 -8.98
C ARG A 161 -9.12 -16.54 -9.19
N ILE A 162 -10.32 -16.06 -8.87
CA ILE A 162 -11.59 -16.77 -9.10
C ILE A 162 -12.47 -16.00 -10.09
N ARG A 163 -13.36 -16.72 -10.78
CA ARG A 163 -14.29 -16.17 -11.78
C ARG A 163 -15.63 -15.81 -11.16
#